data_AF-A0AAW4E3E3-F1
#
_entry.id   AF-A0AAW4E3E3-F1
#
_cell.length_a   1.000
_cell.length_b   1.000
_cell.length_c   1.000
_cell.angle_alpha   90.00
_cell.angle_beta   90.00
_cell.angle_gamma   90.00
#
_symmetry.space_group_name_H-M   'P 1'
#
loop_
_entity.id
_entity.type
_entity.pdbx_description
1 polymer ?
#
loop_
_entity_poly.entity_id
_entity_poly.type
_entity_poly.pdbx_seq_one_letter_code
_entity_poly.pdbx_strand_id
1 'polypeptide(L)'
;MAYFGIQALHPVGLPDLAPITKYFVAGSGPQYWDSARCVDANGLHTCIAIAYWRDVDAFYQWRNDSGFNQWWQDPAREKGPIGWFLEVVCPSAERFETLFSAPGTPEGVAHLATHMSEPILEHAYWGSSRDRIPLAQTDALIGSGGPTSEAPQRPGRVRVSGRDNLCLIRSGQDWSSTTGQERDLYLNDIQPVLKTGMTFLRDEGATVGCLNCRFMQALDSETGEPVEKSFGLAWFDDLANRLYGHLKDDGEANSLGQTTGTGDLILGAPVKWTLSTAHKDVFSLAPYLYAPTGSYDNDDALNLGENRWRLLLQAAYIHHFNEKWALDTAADILWFSHNNDYSPGSATLEQKTRYEHQAYLRDNLSAQNHFAFGGGYINGGENRVGGINQDDKLSTTYVRISAAHMLTPSIQVQAVIGRDVEVEQGFMEKSRLNLRLAKLF
;
A
#
# COMPACT_ATOMS: atom_id res chain seq x y z
N MET A 1 -7.02 -14.02 18.21
CA MET A 1 -6.11 -14.84 17.38
C MET A 1 -4.81 -14.99 18.14
N ALA A 2 -4.26 -16.20 18.21
CA ALA A 2 -2.97 -16.45 18.85
C ALA A 2 -2.06 -17.27 17.93
N TYR A 3 -0.82 -16.81 17.76
CA TYR A 3 0.20 -17.41 16.93
C TYR A 3 1.23 -18.04 17.85
N PHE A 4 1.22 -19.36 17.92
CA PHE A 4 2.15 -20.13 18.73
C PHE A 4 3.27 -20.62 17.84
N GLY A 5 4.48 -20.13 18.08
CA GLY A 5 5.60 -20.36 17.17
C GLY A 5 6.79 -21.03 17.81
N ILE A 6 7.50 -21.78 16.96
CA ILE A 6 8.80 -22.34 17.23
C ILE A 6 9.79 -21.84 16.17
N GLN A 7 11.03 -21.65 16.58
CA GLN A 7 12.09 -21.19 15.70
C GLN A 7 13.41 -21.92 16.00
N ALA A 8 14.12 -22.37 14.96
CA ALA A 8 15.41 -23.03 15.10
C ALA A 8 16.30 -22.83 13.85
N LEU A 9 17.60 -23.12 14.01
CA LEU A 9 18.57 -23.14 12.90
C LEU A 9 18.44 -24.39 12.00
N HIS A 10 17.69 -25.40 12.44
CA HIS A 10 17.39 -26.61 11.67
C HIS A 10 15.91 -26.63 11.27
N PRO A 11 15.53 -27.36 10.21
CA PRO A 11 14.14 -27.48 9.80
C PRO A 11 13.23 -27.92 10.95
N VAL A 12 12.16 -27.17 11.16
CA VAL A 12 11.07 -27.46 12.11
C VAL A 12 9.75 -27.59 11.38
N GLY A 13 8.84 -28.40 11.90
CA GLY A 13 7.54 -28.70 11.29
C GLY A 13 6.40 -28.86 12.29
N LEU A 14 5.29 -29.43 11.81
CA LEU A 14 4.10 -29.68 12.64
C LEU A 14 4.37 -30.58 13.87
N PRO A 15 5.19 -31.64 13.79
CA PRO A 15 5.49 -32.48 14.96
C PRO A 15 6.16 -31.71 16.11
N ASP A 16 6.99 -30.72 15.79
CA ASP A 16 7.68 -29.90 16.79
C ASP A 16 6.73 -28.93 17.53
N LEU A 17 5.54 -28.68 16.97
CA LEU A 17 4.46 -27.93 17.61
C LEU A 17 3.62 -28.79 18.57
N ALA A 18 3.77 -30.12 18.57
CA ALA A 18 3.02 -31.04 19.45
C ALA A 18 3.03 -30.67 20.95
N PRO A 19 4.13 -30.14 21.53
CA PRO A 19 4.14 -29.68 22.92
C PRO A 19 3.13 -28.56 23.21
N ILE A 20 2.72 -27.79 22.19
CA ILE A 20 1.72 -26.72 22.29
C ILE A 20 0.34 -27.26 21.87
N THR A 21 0.25 -27.86 20.68
CA THR A 21 -1.04 -28.20 20.06
C THR A 21 -1.80 -29.27 20.84
N LYS A 22 -1.11 -30.11 21.62
CA LYS A 22 -1.76 -31.07 22.55
C LYS A 22 -2.69 -30.40 23.57
N TYR A 23 -2.51 -29.11 23.87
CA TYR A 23 -3.40 -28.39 24.79
C TYR A 23 -4.65 -27.84 24.10
N PHE A 24 -4.71 -27.81 22.76
CA PHE A 24 -5.86 -27.27 22.03
C PHE A 24 -7.12 -28.13 22.16
N VAL A 25 -6.98 -29.41 22.52
CA VAL A 25 -8.13 -30.31 22.77
C VAL A 25 -8.74 -30.14 24.16
N ALA A 26 -8.15 -29.30 25.03
CA ALA A 26 -8.67 -29.04 26.36
C ALA A 26 -9.99 -28.22 26.32
N GLY A 27 -10.69 -28.17 27.45
CA GLY A 27 -11.85 -27.29 27.62
C GLY A 27 -11.52 -25.84 27.26
N SER A 28 -12.44 -25.17 26.58
CA SER A 28 -12.30 -23.81 26.05
C SER A 28 -11.16 -23.61 25.04
N GLY A 29 -10.62 -24.69 24.45
CA GLY A 29 -9.65 -24.64 23.36
C GLY A 29 -10.14 -23.87 22.10
N PRO A 30 -9.24 -23.62 21.13
CA PRO A 30 -9.59 -22.84 19.95
C PRO A 30 -10.67 -23.54 19.12
N GLN A 31 -11.59 -22.76 18.54
CA GLN A 31 -12.61 -23.32 17.64
C GLN A 31 -12.04 -23.73 16.28
N TYR A 32 -10.94 -23.10 15.88
CA TYR A 32 -10.21 -23.44 14.66
C TYR A 32 -8.74 -23.14 14.85
N TRP A 33 -7.88 -23.96 14.24
CA TRP A 33 -6.47 -23.65 14.11
C TRP A 33 -5.90 -24.28 12.84
N ASP A 34 -4.87 -23.64 12.30
CA ASP A 34 -4.07 -24.15 11.18
C ASP A 34 -2.57 -24.00 11.48
N SER A 35 -1.73 -24.51 10.60
CA SER A 35 -0.28 -24.41 10.76
C SER A 35 0.44 -24.06 9.47
N ALA A 36 1.59 -23.41 9.62
CA ALA A 36 2.40 -22.98 8.49
C ALA A 36 3.87 -22.84 8.88
N ARG A 37 4.76 -22.89 7.89
CA ARG A 37 6.21 -22.69 8.07
C ARG A 37 6.81 -21.67 7.11
N CYS A 38 7.91 -21.05 7.52
CA CYS A 38 8.75 -20.21 6.67
C CYS A 38 10.23 -20.30 7.08
N VAL A 39 11.09 -19.69 6.27
CA VAL A 39 12.50 -19.42 6.62
C VAL A 39 12.67 -17.90 6.59
N ASP A 40 13.16 -17.32 7.69
CA ASP A 40 13.36 -15.87 7.77
C ASP A 40 14.66 -15.42 7.08
N ALA A 41 14.92 -14.11 7.09
CA ALA A 41 16.12 -13.52 6.47
C ALA A 41 17.44 -13.98 7.11
N ASN A 42 17.40 -14.44 8.36
CA ASN A 42 18.57 -14.94 9.09
C ASN A 42 18.75 -16.45 8.93
N GLY A 43 17.94 -17.10 8.08
CA GLY A 43 18.00 -18.54 7.86
C GLY A 43 17.36 -19.37 8.98
N LEU A 44 16.59 -18.76 9.89
CA LEU A 44 15.90 -19.50 10.93
C LEU A 44 14.61 -20.10 10.38
N HIS A 45 14.47 -21.41 10.56
CA HIS A 45 13.25 -22.13 10.25
C HIS A 45 12.22 -21.84 11.33
N THR A 46 11.05 -21.37 10.90
CA THR A 46 9.94 -21.00 11.78
C THR A 46 8.72 -21.82 11.41
N CYS A 47 8.07 -22.42 12.40
CA CYS A 47 6.78 -23.11 12.25
C CYS A 47 5.81 -22.52 13.27
N ILE A 48 4.57 -22.24 12.86
CA ILE A 48 3.54 -21.65 13.72
C ILE A 48 2.25 -22.46 13.67
N ALA A 49 1.57 -22.55 14.81
CA ALA A 49 0.16 -22.89 14.90
C ALA A 49 -0.64 -21.61 15.14
N ILE A 50 -1.60 -21.31 14.27
CA ILE A 50 -2.45 -20.12 14.37
C ILE A 50 -3.82 -20.57 14.86
N ALA A 51 -4.19 -20.13 16.05
CA ALA A 51 -5.40 -20.58 16.71
C ALA A 51 -6.39 -19.42 16.96
N TYR A 52 -7.67 -19.73 16.81
CA TYR A 52 -8.75 -18.77 16.75
C TYR A 52 -9.80 -19.07 17.84
N TRP A 53 -10.09 -18.03 18.64
CA TRP A 53 -11.15 -18.01 19.63
C TRP A 53 -12.15 -16.90 19.29
N ARG A 54 -13.45 -17.17 19.46
CA ARG A 54 -14.52 -16.17 19.37
C ARG A 54 -14.58 -15.26 20.60
N ASP A 55 -14.12 -15.76 21.74
CA ASP A 55 -14.26 -15.10 23.04
C ASP A 55 -12.90 -15.01 23.74
N VAL A 56 -12.60 -13.82 24.24
CA VAL A 56 -11.37 -13.53 24.99
C VAL A 56 -11.35 -14.26 26.34
N ASP A 57 -12.50 -14.38 27.01
CA ASP A 57 -12.63 -15.09 28.28
C ASP A 57 -12.38 -16.59 28.08
N ALA A 58 -12.85 -17.16 26.97
CA ALA A 58 -12.57 -18.55 26.62
C ALA A 58 -11.06 -18.81 26.43
N PHE A 59 -10.34 -17.87 25.80
CA PHE A 59 -8.88 -17.97 25.67
C PHE A 59 -8.19 -17.92 27.04
N TYR A 60 -8.58 -17.01 27.93
CA TYR A 60 -7.99 -16.92 29.27
C TYR A 60 -8.32 -18.15 30.13
N GLN A 61 -9.56 -18.65 30.05
CA GLN A 61 -9.97 -19.87 30.73
C GLN A 61 -9.14 -21.06 30.23
N TRP A 62 -9.05 -21.26 28.91
CA TRP A 62 -8.22 -22.31 28.32
C TRP A 62 -6.76 -22.20 28.79
N ARG A 63 -6.19 -20.99 28.74
CA ARG A 63 -4.81 -20.75 29.12
C ARG A 63 -4.53 -21.21 30.56
N ASN A 64 -5.47 -20.96 31.47
CA ASN A 64 -5.33 -21.31 32.89
C ASN A 64 -5.64 -22.79 33.15
N ASP A 65 -6.71 -23.32 32.58
CA ASP A 65 -7.26 -24.63 32.93
C ASP A 65 -6.61 -25.79 32.16
N SER A 66 -6.05 -25.54 30.97
CA SER A 66 -5.43 -26.58 30.14
C SER A 66 -4.07 -27.07 30.64
N GLY A 67 -3.44 -26.34 31.58
CA GLY A 67 -2.04 -26.53 31.95
C GLY A 67 -1.04 -25.89 30.98
N PHE A 68 -1.50 -25.27 29.88
CA PHE A 68 -0.63 -24.56 28.94
C PHE A 68 0.16 -23.44 29.64
N ASN A 69 -0.46 -22.62 30.47
CA ASN A 69 0.24 -21.52 31.14
C ASN A 69 1.36 -22.02 32.06
N GLN A 70 1.14 -23.12 32.78
CA GLN A 70 2.19 -23.73 33.60
C GLN A 70 3.35 -24.22 32.73
N TRP A 71 3.06 -24.89 31.62
CA TRP A 71 4.07 -25.37 30.67
C TRP A 71 4.84 -24.22 30.00
N TRP A 72 4.15 -23.12 29.66
CA TRP A 72 4.74 -21.94 29.03
C TRP A 72 5.71 -21.23 29.98
N GLN A 73 5.35 -21.10 31.26
CA GLN A 73 6.16 -20.44 32.28
C GLN A 73 7.32 -21.29 32.81
N ASP A 74 7.38 -22.57 32.49
CA ASP A 74 8.45 -23.47 32.93
C ASP A 74 9.83 -23.01 32.41
N PRO A 75 10.83 -22.74 33.29
CA PRO A 75 12.18 -22.34 32.89
C PRO A 75 12.89 -23.31 31.92
N ALA A 76 12.41 -24.55 31.79
CA ALA A 76 12.89 -25.49 30.77
C ALA A 76 12.72 -24.96 29.33
N ARG A 77 11.82 -23.99 29.08
CA ARG A 77 11.67 -23.33 27.76
C ARG A 77 12.78 -22.35 27.41
N GLU A 78 13.57 -21.92 28.39
CA GLU A 78 14.72 -21.03 28.17
C GLU A 78 15.99 -21.82 27.79
N LYS A 79 15.90 -23.15 27.77
CA LYS A 79 17.00 -24.07 27.50
C LYS A 79 16.69 -24.90 26.26
N GLY A 80 17.72 -25.19 25.48
CA GLY A 80 17.64 -26.06 24.31
C GLY A 80 17.77 -25.31 22.98
N PRO A 81 17.67 -26.05 21.87
CA PRO A 81 17.96 -25.52 20.54
C PRO A 81 16.76 -24.85 19.84
N ILE A 82 15.58 -24.86 20.47
CA ILE A 82 14.32 -24.32 19.92
C ILE A 82 13.95 -23.06 20.70
N GLY A 83 13.77 -21.96 19.97
CA GLY A 83 13.13 -20.75 20.46
C GLY A 83 11.61 -20.88 20.41
N TRP A 84 10.93 -20.33 21.41
CA TRP A 84 9.47 -20.36 21.54
C TRP A 84 8.93 -18.93 21.54
N PHE A 85 7.86 -18.67 20.79
CA PHE A 85 7.18 -17.38 20.83
C PHE A 85 5.66 -17.53 20.83
N LEU A 86 5.00 -16.51 21.36
CA LEU A 86 3.54 -16.42 21.45
C LEU A 86 3.14 -14.97 21.14
N GLU A 87 2.48 -14.76 20.01
CA GLU A 87 1.91 -13.48 19.62
C GLU A 87 0.38 -13.57 19.74
N VAL A 88 -0.24 -12.67 20.52
CA VAL A 88 -1.69 -12.72 20.79
C VAL A 88 -2.30 -11.38 20.48
N VAL A 89 -3.36 -11.39 19.67
CA VAL A 89 -4.19 -10.22 19.36
C VAL A 89 -5.66 -10.52 19.55
N CYS A 90 -6.38 -9.53 20.07
CA CYS A 90 -7.80 -9.63 20.41
C CYS A 90 -8.59 -8.47 19.78
N PRO A 91 -8.67 -8.37 18.44
CA PRO A 91 -9.50 -7.33 17.83
C PRO A 91 -10.97 -7.57 18.19
N SER A 92 -11.68 -6.51 18.58
CA SER A 92 -13.14 -6.52 18.65
C SER A 92 -13.74 -6.64 17.24
N ALA A 93 -15.01 -7.01 17.14
CA ALA A 93 -15.70 -7.18 15.85
C ALA A 93 -15.70 -5.91 14.98
N GLU A 94 -15.56 -4.73 15.59
CA GLU A 94 -15.44 -3.44 14.89
C GLU A 94 -14.02 -3.13 14.39
N ARG A 95 -13.00 -3.91 14.77
CA ARG A 95 -11.56 -3.64 14.54
C ARG A 95 -10.90 -4.57 13.53
N PHE A 96 -11.66 -5.40 12.83
CA PHE A 96 -11.13 -6.22 11.75
C PHE A 96 -12.08 -6.27 10.56
N GLU A 97 -11.52 -6.61 9.41
CA GLU A 97 -12.24 -6.83 8.16
C GLU A 97 -11.81 -8.17 7.55
N THR A 98 -12.64 -8.69 6.64
CA THR A 98 -12.28 -9.85 5.83
C THR A 98 -12.75 -9.64 4.40
N LEU A 99 -11.98 -10.12 3.43
CA LEU A 99 -12.34 -10.11 2.01
C LEU A 99 -11.96 -11.44 1.37
N PHE A 100 -12.90 -12.06 0.66
CA PHE A 100 -12.73 -13.34 -0.02
C PHE A 100 -13.14 -13.22 -1.48
N SER A 101 -12.37 -13.82 -2.39
CA SER A 101 -12.70 -13.90 -3.82
C SER A 101 -13.55 -15.12 -4.17
N ALA A 102 -13.56 -16.16 -3.31
CA ALA A 102 -14.30 -17.40 -3.51
C ALA A 102 -15.31 -17.61 -2.37
N PRO A 103 -16.61 -17.75 -2.67
CA PRO A 103 -17.60 -18.12 -1.67
C PRO A 103 -17.43 -19.58 -1.25
N GLY A 104 -17.68 -19.89 0.02
CA GLY A 104 -17.73 -21.25 0.54
C GLY A 104 -16.38 -21.84 1.02
N THR A 105 -15.28 -21.09 0.91
CA THR A 105 -13.95 -21.52 1.40
C THR A 105 -13.47 -20.60 2.51
N PRO A 106 -13.98 -20.75 3.75
CA PRO A 106 -13.51 -19.94 4.87
C PRO A 106 -12.04 -20.23 5.14
N GLU A 107 -11.29 -19.20 5.50
CA GLU A 107 -9.89 -19.29 5.90
C GLU A 107 -9.65 -18.44 7.16
N GLY A 108 -8.75 -18.91 8.02
CA GLY A 108 -8.38 -18.20 9.25
C GLY A 108 -9.58 -17.83 10.12
N VAL A 109 -9.75 -16.53 10.42
CA VAL A 109 -10.83 -16.05 11.31
C VAL A 109 -12.23 -16.32 10.75
N ALA A 110 -12.39 -16.49 9.44
CA ALA A 110 -13.69 -16.74 8.83
C ALA A 110 -14.29 -18.11 9.22
N HIS A 111 -13.49 -19.06 9.71
CA HIS A 111 -14.03 -20.30 10.31
C HIS A 111 -14.90 -20.06 11.55
N LEU A 112 -14.76 -18.89 12.18
CA LEU A 112 -15.56 -18.51 13.35
C LEU A 112 -16.83 -17.77 12.96
N ALA A 113 -16.95 -17.32 11.71
CA ALA A 113 -18.12 -16.63 11.20
C ALA A 113 -19.33 -17.58 11.08
N THR A 114 -20.53 -17.02 11.15
CA THR A 114 -21.78 -17.78 10.98
C THR A 114 -22.10 -18.05 9.51
N HIS A 115 -21.69 -17.15 8.61
CA HIS A 115 -21.89 -17.22 7.17
C HIS A 115 -20.91 -16.29 6.45
N MET A 116 -20.76 -16.47 5.14
CA MET A 116 -20.16 -15.48 4.25
C MET A 116 -21.24 -14.52 3.76
N SER A 117 -20.89 -13.25 3.58
CA SER A 117 -21.82 -12.27 3.02
C SER A 117 -22.04 -12.49 1.52
N GLU A 118 -23.10 -11.89 1.00
CA GLU A 118 -23.25 -11.60 -0.42
C GLU A 118 -22.14 -10.63 -0.91
N PRO A 119 -21.99 -10.42 -2.23
CA PRO A 119 -21.09 -9.42 -2.76
C PRO A 119 -21.29 -8.04 -2.10
N ILE A 120 -20.17 -7.40 -1.75
CA ILE A 120 -20.13 -6.11 -1.05
C ILE A 120 -19.72 -4.98 -2.00
N LEU A 121 -19.96 -3.71 -1.61
CA LEU A 121 -19.59 -2.55 -2.43
C LEU A 121 -18.16 -2.09 -2.17
N GLU A 122 -17.68 -2.27 -0.94
CA GLU A 122 -16.43 -1.72 -0.41
C GLU A 122 -15.23 -2.59 -0.82
N HIS A 123 -14.99 -2.73 -2.12
CA HIS A 123 -13.82 -3.42 -2.68
C HIS A 123 -13.35 -2.79 -4.01
N ALA A 124 -12.16 -3.19 -4.48
CA ALA A 124 -11.58 -2.77 -5.77
C ALA A 124 -11.25 -1.26 -5.92
N TYR A 125 -11.13 -0.53 -4.80
CA TYR A 125 -10.53 0.81 -4.75
C TYR A 125 -9.57 0.95 -3.57
N TRP A 126 -8.60 1.85 -3.69
CA TRP A 126 -7.69 2.21 -2.60
C TRP A 126 -8.46 2.89 -1.47
N GLY A 127 -8.30 2.40 -0.24
CA GLY A 127 -9.13 2.80 0.91
C GLY A 127 -10.21 1.78 1.28
N SER A 128 -10.67 0.93 0.36
CA SER A 128 -11.76 -0.02 0.61
C SER A 128 -11.53 -0.98 1.80
N SER A 129 -10.28 -1.37 2.07
CA SER A 129 -9.95 -2.19 3.24
C SER A 129 -10.22 -1.46 4.55
N ARG A 130 -9.94 -0.15 4.61
CA ARG A 130 -10.30 0.70 5.75
C ARG A 130 -11.80 0.81 5.90
N ASP A 131 -12.52 1.01 4.80
CA ASP A 131 -13.98 1.18 4.81
C ASP A 131 -14.73 -0.09 5.26
N ARG A 132 -14.11 -1.26 5.10
CA ARG A 132 -14.64 -2.53 5.63
C ARG A 132 -14.44 -2.72 7.14
N ILE A 133 -13.63 -1.88 7.80
CA ILE A 133 -13.44 -1.93 9.26
C ILE A 133 -14.55 -1.07 9.90
N PRO A 134 -15.50 -1.65 10.67
CA PRO A 134 -16.64 -0.88 11.17
C PRO A 134 -16.26 0.35 12.00
N LEU A 135 -15.20 0.28 12.80
CA LEU A 135 -14.72 1.39 13.63
C LEU A 135 -14.21 2.58 12.80
N ALA A 136 -13.79 2.34 11.55
CA ALA A 136 -13.26 3.38 10.66
C ALA A 136 -14.29 4.45 10.26
N GLN A 137 -15.58 4.21 10.53
CA GLN A 137 -16.67 5.18 10.37
C GLN A 137 -16.58 6.36 11.34
N THR A 138 -15.97 6.14 12.52
CA THR A 138 -15.92 7.15 13.60
C THR A 138 -14.51 7.37 14.15
N ASP A 139 -13.55 6.51 13.82
CA ASP A 139 -12.17 6.56 14.29
C ASP A 139 -11.21 6.64 13.09
N ALA A 140 -10.13 7.39 13.25
CA ALA A 140 -9.09 7.51 12.23
C ALA A 140 -8.23 6.24 12.11
N LEU A 141 -8.18 5.42 13.17
CA LEU A 141 -7.35 4.21 13.33
C LEU A 141 -5.85 4.51 13.30
N ILE A 142 -5.45 5.67 13.81
CA ILE A 142 -4.06 6.14 13.81
C ILE A 142 -3.20 5.23 14.69
N GLY A 143 -2.13 4.70 14.12
CA GLY A 143 -1.08 3.96 14.80
C GLY A 143 -0.31 4.86 15.76
N SER A 144 0.13 4.31 16.88
CA SER A 144 0.75 5.10 17.95
C SER A 144 2.16 5.63 17.61
N GLY A 145 2.74 5.23 16.47
CA GLY A 145 4.09 5.63 16.04
C GLY A 145 5.20 5.26 17.04
N GLY A 146 6.45 5.36 16.60
CA GLY A 146 7.61 5.36 17.51
C GLY A 146 8.45 4.08 17.54
N PRO A 147 9.71 4.18 18.00
CA PRO A 147 10.70 3.11 17.94
C PRO A 147 10.20 1.91 18.72
N THR A 148 10.19 0.73 18.08
CA THR A 148 10.08 -0.56 18.79
C THR A 148 11.06 -0.50 19.94
N SER A 149 10.55 -0.61 21.18
CA SER A 149 11.38 -0.60 22.38
C SER A 149 12.59 -1.50 22.10
N GLU A 150 13.80 -0.95 22.19
CA GLU A 150 15.02 -1.68 21.85
C GLU A 150 14.92 -3.08 22.43
N ALA A 151 14.93 -4.09 21.54
CA ALA A 151 14.83 -5.47 21.97
C ALA A 151 15.90 -5.69 23.03
N PRO A 152 15.54 -6.10 24.26
CA PRO A 152 16.55 -6.33 25.26
C PRO A 152 17.52 -7.37 24.72
N GLN A 153 18.79 -6.97 24.55
CA GLN A 153 19.94 -7.78 24.12
C GLN A 153 20.32 -8.78 25.21
N ARG A 154 19.34 -9.49 25.77
CA ARG A 154 19.51 -10.44 26.87
C ARG A 154 18.98 -11.80 26.45
N PRO A 155 19.75 -12.88 26.61
CA PRO A 155 19.24 -14.22 26.44
C PRO A 155 18.12 -14.48 27.47
N GLY A 156 17.07 -15.20 27.06
CA GLY A 156 15.95 -15.58 27.93
C GLY A 156 14.60 -15.04 27.46
N ARG A 157 13.67 -14.86 28.39
CA ARG A 157 12.29 -14.44 28.10
C ARG A 157 12.20 -12.95 27.84
N VAL A 158 11.68 -12.60 26.67
CA VAL A 158 11.37 -11.22 26.28
C VAL A 158 9.86 -11.07 26.16
N ARG A 159 9.31 -9.99 26.72
CA ARG A 159 7.92 -9.59 26.53
C ARG A 159 7.91 -8.25 25.81
N VAL A 160 7.31 -8.24 24.61
CA VAL A 160 7.05 -7.01 23.86
C VAL A 160 5.60 -6.60 24.14
N SER A 161 5.41 -5.35 24.56
CA SER A 161 4.07 -4.80 24.76
C SER A 161 3.42 -4.48 23.41
N GLY A 162 2.11 -4.72 23.31
CA GLY A 162 1.32 -4.27 22.17
C GLY A 162 1.27 -2.75 22.10
N ARG A 163 0.81 -2.25 20.96
CA ARG A 163 0.58 -0.84 20.68
C ARG A 163 -0.83 -0.66 20.14
N ASP A 164 -1.37 0.53 20.34
CA ASP A 164 -2.69 0.86 19.80
C ASP A 164 -2.63 0.91 18.28
N ASN A 165 -3.66 0.33 17.66
CA ASN A 165 -3.90 0.30 16.22
C ASN A 165 -2.78 -0.35 15.37
N LEU A 166 -2.00 -1.29 15.93
CA LEU A 166 -1.16 -2.18 15.12
C LEU A 166 -2.03 -2.93 14.10
N CYS A 167 -1.60 -2.90 12.85
CA CYS A 167 -2.30 -3.55 11.76
C CYS A 167 -1.66 -4.92 11.46
N LEU A 168 -2.46 -5.98 11.58
CA LEU A 168 -2.06 -7.34 11.23
C LEU A 168 -2.80 -7.78 9.97
N ILE A 169 -2.06 -8.15 8.94
CA ILE A 169 -2.62 -8.72 7.70
C ILE A 169 -2.24 -10.18 7.56
N ARG A 170 -3.24 -11.02 7.27
CA ARG A 170 -3.07 -12.38 6.75
C ARG A 170 -3.67 -12.42 5.34
N SER A 171 -2.82 -12.31 4.32
CA SER A 171 -3.24 -12.33 2.90
C SER A 171 -2.92 -13.67 2.28
N GLY A 172 -3.95 -14.49 2.01
CA GLY A 172 -3.82 -15.88 1.57
C GLY A 172 -3.88 -16.08 0.06
N GLN A 173 -3.28 -17.18 -0.39
CA GLN A 173 -3.34 -17.69 -1.74
C GLN A 173 -3.60 -19.20 -1.64
N ASP A 174 -4.66 -19.67 -2.28
CA ASP A 174 -4.98 -21.09 -2.40
C ASP A 174 -5.03 -21.42 -3.89
N TRP A 175 -4.16 -22.31 -4.34
CA TRP A 175 -4.13 -22.77 -5.73
C TRP A 175 -4.36 -24.29 -5.82
N SER A 176 -4.77 -24.93 -4.72
CA SER A 176 -4.93 -26.38 -4.61
C SER A 176 -5.95 -26.97 -5.58
N SER A 177 -6.97 -26.19 -5.94
CA SER A 177 -8.00 -26.57 -6.90
C SER A 177 -7.79 -26.03 -8.32
N THR A 178 -6.68 -25.31 -8.57
CA THR A 178 -6.41 -24.71 -9.89
C THR A 178 -5.82 -25.73 -10.86
N THR A 179 -6.19 -25.65 -12.14
CA THR A 179 -5.68 -26.53 -13.19
C THR A 179 -5.38 -25.76 -14.48
N GLY A 180 -4.55 -26.33 -15.35
CA GLY A 180 -4.24 -25.77 -16.68
C GLY A 180 -3.77 -24.31 -16.62
N GLN A 181 -4.39 -23.46 -17.43
CA GLN A 181 -3.98 -22.06 -17.62
C GLN A 181 -4.02 -21.22 -16.33
N GLU A 182 -4.99 -21.45 -15.44
CA GLU A 182 -5.11 -20.69 -14.18
C GLU A 182 -3.95 -21.02 -13.24
N ARG A 183 -3.58 -22.31 -13.16
CA ARG A 183 -2.44 -22.77 -12.39
C ARG A 183 -1.14 -22.21 -12.94
N ASP A 184 -0.97 -22.24 -14.26
CA ASP A 184 0.23 -21.70 -14.92
C ASP A 184 0.36 -20.20 -14.68
N LEU A 185 -0.75 -19.44 -14.78
CA LEU A 185 -0.79 -18.01 -14.49
C LEU A 185 -0.36 -17.72 -13.04
N TYR A 186 -0.90 -18.45 -12.07
CA TYR A 186 -0.53 -18.24 -10.68
C TYR A 186 0.95 -18.57 -10.42
N LEU A 187 1.42 -19.74 -10.86
CA LEU A 187 2.78 -20.20 -10.56
C LEU A 187 3.86 -19.43 -11.31
N ASN A 188 3.61 -19.04 -12.57
CA ASN A 188 4.63 -18.43 -13.42
C ASN A 188 4.60 -16.90 -13.40
N ASP A 189 3.44 -16.27 -13.23
CA ASP A 189 3.30 -14.82 -13.35
C ASP A 189 3.00 -14.14 -12.01
N ILE A 190 2.10 -14.71 -11.19
CA ILE A 190 1.63 -14.05 -9.94
C ILE A 190 2.57 -14.35 -8.76
N GLN A 191 2.83 -15.63 -8.49
CA GLN A 191 3.60 -16.06 -7.32
C GLN A 191 5.02 -15.47 -7.29
N PRO A 192 5.77 -15.36 -8.41
CA PRO A 192 7.10 -14.73 -8.38
C PRO A 192 7.06 -13.25 -7.99
N VAL A 193 6.09 -12.48 -8.50
CA VAL A 193 5.91 -11.07 -8.15
C VAL A 193 5.52 -10.92 -6.69
N LEU A 194 4.60 -11.77 -6.21
CA LEU A 194 4.22 -11.83 -4.80
C LEU A 194 5.43 -12.12 -3.90
N LYS A 195 6.26 -13.11 -4.24
CA LYS A 195 7.48 -13.45 -3.50
C LYS A 195 8.46 -12.29 -3.41
N THR A 196 8.63 -11.53 -4.50
CA THR A 196 9.45 -10.30 -4.50
C THR A 196 8.89 -9.28 -3.50
N GLY A 197 7.58 -9.00 -3.52
CA GLY A 197 6.95 -8.07 -2.58
C GLY A 197 7.06 -8.51 -1.12
N MET A 198 6.87 -9.80 -0.85
CA MET A 198 7.04 -10.37 0.50
C MET A 198 8.49 -10.31 0.98
N THR A 199 9.45 -10.49 0.08
CA THR A 199 10.89 -10.40 0.37
C THR A 199 11.27 -8.95 0.71
N PHE A 200 10.78 -7.97 -0.07
CA PHE A 200 10.93 -6.55 0.24
C PHE A 200 10.38 -6.20 1.63
N LEU A 201 9.15 -6.62 1.96
CA LEU A 201 8.56 -6.38 3.29
C LEU A 201 9.32 -7.07 4.42
N ARG A 202 10.00 -8.19 4.15
CA ARG A 202 10.80 -8.90 5.16
C ARG A 202 12.15 -8.23 5.41
N ASP A 203 12.83 -7.82 4.34
CA ASP A 203 14.23 -7.37 4.39
C ASP A 203 14.34 -5.84 4.54
N GLU A 204 13.38 -5.10 3.96
CA GLU A 204 13.36 -3.63 3.90
C GLU A 204 12.08 -3.04 4.54
N GLY A 205 11.24 -3.87 5.15
CA GLY A 205 9.92 -3.48 5.67
C GLY A 205 9.92 -2.32 6.66
N ALA A 206 10.98 -2.17 7.45
CA ALA A 206 11.12 -1.07 8.41
C ALA A 206 11.06 0.32 7.74
N THR A 207 11.46 0.42 6.46
CA THR A 207 11.40 1.66 5.68
C THR A 207 9.98 2.08 5.31
N VAL A 208 9.02 1.16 5.41
CA VAL A 208 7.61 1.35 5.04
C VAL A 208 6.66 1.00 6.19
N GLY A 209 7.13 1.07 7.45
CA GLY A 209 6.31 0.78 8.63
C GLY A 209 5.95 -0.70 8.84
N CYS A 210 6.48 -1.62 8.02
CA CYS A 210 6.31 -3.06 8.25
C CYS A 210 7.30 -3.56 9.30
N LEU A 211 6.80 -3.87 10.49
CA LEU A 211 7.57 -4.31 11.65
C LEU A 211 8.07 -5.76 11.50
N ASN A 212 7.26 -6.59 10.86
CA ASN A 212 7.59 -8.00 10.63
C ASN A 212 6.76 -8.53 9.46
N CYS A 213 7.40 -9.25 8.53
CA CYS A 213 6.72 -9.93 7.44
C CYS A 213 7.19 -11.39 7.37
N ARG A 214 6.24 -12.32 7.32
CA ARG A 214 6.48 -13.75 7.12
C ARG A 214 5.68 -14.23 5.92
N PHE A 215 6.37 -14.72 4.89
CA PHE A 215 5.71 -15.44 3.81
C PHE A 215 5.68 -16.93 4.14
N MET A 216 4.49 -17.41 4.50
CA MET A 216 4.27 -18.68 5.14
C MET A 216 3.68 -19.69 4.16
N GLN A 217 4.21 -20.91 4.16
CA GLN A 217 3.66 -22.06 3.46
C GLN A 217 2.77 -22.84 4.43
N ALA A 218 1.48 -23.01 4.11
CA ALA A 218 0.56 -23.78 4.95
C ALA A 218 0.94 -25.26 4.95
N LEU A 219 0.62 -25.95 6.05
CA LEU A 219 0.88 -27.37 6.25
C LEU A 219 -0.43 -28.13 6.39
N ASP A 220 -0.43 -29.36 5.88
CA ASP A 220 -1.50 -30.32 6.08
C ASP A 220 -1.61 -30.72 7.57
N SER A 221 -2.83 -30.80 8.08
CA SER A 221 -3.08 -31.01 9.51
C SER A 221 -2.71 -32.42 10.01
N GLU A 222 -2.64 -33.41 9.12
CA GLU A 222 -2.35 -34.80 9.48
C GLU A 222 -0.89 -35.16 9.20
N THR A 223 -0.40 -34.81 8.01
CA THR A 223 0.93 -35.19 7.53
C THR A 223 2.00 -34.17 7.91
N GLY A 224 1.63 -32.91 8.11
CA GLY A 224 2.58 -31.80 8.32
C GLY A 224 3.36 -31.41 7.07
N GLU A 225 3.01 -31.95 5.91
CA GLU A 225 3.64 -31.61 4.62
C GLU A 225 3.07 -30.30 4.05
N PRO A 226 3.85 -29.56 3.24
CA PRO A 226 3.36 -28.38 2.55
C PRO A 226 2.15 -28.68 1.66
N VAL A 227 1.11 -27.88 1.80
CA VAL A 227 -0.04 -27.89 0.89
C VAL A 227 0.03 -26.74 -0.08
N GLU A 228 -0.77 -26.76 -1.14
CA GLU A 228 -0.84 -25.72 -2.18
C GLU A 228 -1.58 -24.45 -1.73
N LYS A 229 -1.17 -23.95 -0.55
CA LYS A 229 -1.66 -22.73 0.07
C LYS A 229 -0.52 -21.97 0.73
N SER A 230 -0.49 -20.66 0.54
CA SER A 230 0.46 -19.76 1.21
C SER A 230 -0.25 -18.53 1.74
N PHE A 231 0.40 -17.80 2.63
CA PHE A 231 -0.07 -16.47 3.02
C PHE A 231 1.08 -15.57 3.45
N GLY A 232 0.94 -14.27 3.17
CA GLY A 232 1.72 -13.23 3.82
C GLY A 232 1.12 -12.92 5.19
N LEU A 233 1.92 -13.02 6.25
CA LEU A 233 1.58 -12.59 7.60
C LEU A 233 2.48 -11.40 7.95
N ALA A 234 1.90 -10.20 7.97
CA ALA A 234 2.68 -8.99 8.18
C ALA A 234 2.06 -8.08 9.25
N TRP A 235 2.95 -7.49 10.04
CA TRP A 235 2.66 -6.52 11.09
C TRP A 235 3.08 -5.14 10.61
N PHE A 236 2.16 -4.19 10.66
CA PHE A 236 2.39 -2.78 10.38
C PHE A 236 2.12 -1.97 11.63
N ASP A 237 2.88 -0.90 11.81
CA ASP A 237 2.69 0.09 12.87
C ASP A 237 1.41 0.93 12.67
N ASP A 238 0.97 1.14 11.43
CA ASP A 238 -0.22 1.87 11.04
C ASP A 238 -0.96 1.19 9.87
N LEU A 239 -2.28 1.35 9.79
CA LEU A 239 -3.11 0.88 8.68
C LEU A 239 -2.76 1.58 7.35
N ALA A 240 -2.41 2.88 7.39
CA ALA A 240 -2.07 3.70 6.24
C ALA A 240 -0.80 3.24 5.53
N ASN A 241 0.15 2.65 6.27
CA ASN A 241 1.41 2.12 5.73
C ASN A 241 1.22 0.90 4.80
N ARG A 242 -0.04 0.47 4.59
CA ARG A 242 -0.42 -0.53 3.58
C ARG A 242 -0.64 0.04 2.17
N LEU A 243 -0.75 1.37 1.99
CA LEU A 243 -1.08 2.03 0.72
C LEU A 243 0.06 2.91 0.19
N TYR A 244 0.42 2.75 -1.08
CA TYR A 244 1.73 3.17 -1.59
C TYR A 244 1.77 4.49 -2.38
N GLY A 245 2.62 5.37 -1.87
CA GLY A 245 3.27 6.50 -2.51
C GLY A 245 4.36 6.94 -1.55
N HIS A 246 5.62 6.99 -1.99
CA HIS A 246 6.76 7.31 -1.14
C HIS A 246 7.41 8.59 -1.64
N LEU A 247 7.44 9.60 -0.77
CA LEU A 247 8.20 10.83 -0.99
C LEU A 247 9.38 10.81 -0.04
N LYS A 248 10.58 10.88 -0.62
CA LYS A 248 11.83 10.99 0.12
C LYS A 248 12.64 12.11 -0.46
N ASP A 249 13.11 12.98 0.42
CA ASP A 249 14.09 13.99 0.06
C ASP A 249 15.52 13.43 0.17
N ASP A 250 16.42 13.94 -0.67
CA ASP A 250 17.86 13.67 -0.63
C ASP A 250 18.64 14.91 -1.09
N GLY A 251 19.81 15.16 -0.50
CA GLY A 251 20.66 16.31 -0.84
C GLY A 251 20.40 17.58 -0.02
N GLU A 252 20.32 18.75 -0.67
CA GLU A 252 20.26 20.07 0.00
C GLU A 252 18.92 20.34 0.74
N ALA A 253 17.90 19.51 0.54
CA ALA A 253 16.58 19.64 1.16
C ALA A 253 16.27 18.57 2.22
N ASN A 254 17.29 17.82 2.68
CA ASN A 254 17.23 16.76 3.70
C ASN A 254 16.50 17.12 5.02
N SER A 255 16.24 18.41 5.27
CA SER A 255 15.43 18.89 6.39
C SER A 255 13.92 18.65 6.24
N LEU A 256 13.42 18.30 5.06
CA LEU A 256 11.98 18.11 4.80
C LEU A 256 11.47 16.71 5.20
N GLY A 257 12.38 15.77 5.46
CA GLY A 257 12.02 14.43 5.94
C GLY A 257 11.60 13.45 4.85
N GLN A 258 10.80 12.47 5.24
CA GLN A 258 10.31 11.39 4.37
C GLN A 258 8.86 11.11 4.75
N THR A 259 7.99 10.87 3.78
CA THR A 259 6.60 10.50 4.04
C THR A 259 6.16 9.38 3.11
N THR A 260 5.29 8.51 3.61
CA THR A 260 4.68 7.43 2.84
C THR A 260 3.17 7.46 3.05
N GLY A 261 2.41 7.23 1.99
CA GLY A 261 0.96 7.26 2.06
C GLY A 261 0.30 7.32 0.69
N THR A 262 -0.94 7.78 0.64
CA THR A 262 -1.70 7.93 -0.61
C THR A 262 -1.81 9.38 -1.03
N GLY A 263 -1.78 9.62 -2.34
CA GLY A 263 -2.17 10.92 -2.89
C GLY A 263 -3.70 11.09 -2.89
N ASP A 264 -4.14 12.32 -3.14
CA ASP A 264 -5.56 12.67 -3.27
C ASP A 264 -6.25 11.91 -4.42
N LEU A 265 -7.52 11.51 -4.22
CA LEU A 265 -8.35 10.95 -5.28
C LEU A 265 -8.63 12.01 -6.36
N ILE A 266 -8.43 11.64 -7.63
CA ILE A 266 -8.67 12.50 -8.78
C ILE A 266 -9.83 11.93 -9.61
N LEU A 267 -10.89 12.70 -9.78
CA LEU A 267 -12.01 12.39 -10.66
C LEU A 267 -11.98 13.30 -11.87
N GLY A 268 -11.95 12.74 -13.08
CA GLY A 268 -11.90 13.49 -14.33
C GLY A 268 -12.99 13.05 -15.30
N ALA A 269 -13.57 14.02 -16.01
CA ALA A 269 -14.57 13.76 -17.05
C ALA A 269 -14.23 14.51 -18.34
N PRO A 270 -13.14 14.11 -19.05
CA PRO A 270 -12.72 14.78 -20.28
C PRO A 270 -13.77 14.61 -21.38
N VAL A 271 -14.18 15.73 -21.98
CA VAL A 271 -14.99 15.76 -23.20
C VAL A 271 -14.08 16.08 -24.37
N LYS A 272 -14.16 15.27 -25.42
CA LYS A 272 -13.32 15.39 -26.61
C LYS A 272 -14.18 15.54 -27.86
N TRP A 273 -13.80 16.48 -28.71
CA TRP A 273 -14.39 16.73 -30.01
C TRP A 273 -13.36 16.55 -31.11
N THR A 274 -13.77 15.87 -32.17
CA THR A 274 -13.04 15.89 -33.44
C THR A 274 -13.63 16.99 -34.30
N LEU A 275 -12.82 17.99 -34.62
CA LEU A 275 -13.23 19.15 -35.41
C LEU A 275 -13.25 18.81 -36.90
N SER A 276 -14.09 19.51 -37.65
CA SER A 276 -14.21 19.36 -39.10
C SER A 276 -13.13 20.14 -39.86
N THR A 277 -11.86 20.00 -39.46
CA THR A 277 -10.71 20.56 -40.17
C THR A 277 -10.13 19.55 -41.17
N ALA A 278 -9.23 19.99 -42.06
CA ALA A 278 -8.66 19.16 -43.13
C ALA A 278 -8.03 17.85 -42.61
N HIS A 279 -7.44 17.87 -41.41
CA HIS A 279 -6.76 16.73 -40.80
C HIS A 279 -7.40 16.29 -39.47
N LYS A 280 -8.67 16.66 -39.24
CA LYS A 280 -9.47 16.23 -38.08
C LYS A 280 -8.80 16.60 -36.74
N ASP A 281 -8.54 17.89 -36.57
CA ASP A 281 -8.01 18.44 -35.31
C ASP A 281 -8.88 18.05 -34.12
N VAL A 282 -8.25 17.96 -32.96
CA VAL A 282 -8.94 17.54 -31.74
C VAL A 282 -8.94 18.70 -30.76
N PHE A 283 -10.11 18.98 -30.19
CA PHE A 283 -10.24 19.82 -29.03
C PHE A 283 -10.76 18.98 -27.86
N SER A 284 -10.25 19.21 -26.66
CA SER A 284 -10.78 18.60 -25.44
C SER A 284 -10.84 19.60 -24.31
N LEU A 285 -11.89 19.46 -23.50
CA LEU A 285 -12.06 20.19 -22.25
C LEU A 285 -12.28 19.18 -21.14
N ALA A 286 -11.47 19.25 -20.10
CA ALA A 286 -11.43 18.27 -19.04
C ALA A 286 -11.42 18.95 -17.66
N PRO A 287 -12.53 18.88 -16.91
CA PRO A 287 -12.52 19.17 -15.49
C PRO A 287 -11.95 17.96 -14.73
N TYR A 288 -11.06 18.22 -13.79
CA TYR A 288 -10.59 17.26 -12.80
C TYR A 288 -10.80 17.82 -11.39
N LEU A 289 -11.44 17.02 -10.54
CA LEU A 289 -11.65 17.31 -9.13
C LEU A 289 -10.71 16.45 -8.30
N TYR A 290 -9.90 17.09 -7.46
CA TYR A 290 -9.02 16.45 -6.50
C TYR A 290 -9.70 16.56 -5.14
N ALA A 291 -10.02 15.40 -4.55
CA ALA A 291 -10.64 15.31 -3.24
C ALA A 291 -9.57 15.09 -2.16
N PRO A 292 -9.68 15.75 -0.98
CA PRO A 292 -8.72 15.64 0.11
C PRO A 292 -8.87 14.30 0.84
N THR A 293 -8.50 13.22 0.17
CA THR A 293 -8.60 11.84 0.66
C THR A 293 -7.23 11.20 0.84
N GLY A 294 -6.16 11.88 0.42
CA GLY A 294 -4.78 11.42 0.58
C GLY A 294 -4.32 11.48 2.03
N SER A 295 -3.20 10.80 2.31
CA SER A 295 -2.52 10.84 3.60
C SER A 295 -1.99 12.25 3.88
N TYR A 296 -2.38 12.82 5.03
CA TYR A 296 -1.99 14.16 5.44
C TYR A 296 -1.77 14.23 6.96
N ASP A 297 -0.63 14.80 7.36
CA ASP A 297 -0.27 15.19 8.72
C ASP A 297 0.26 16.64 8.70
N ASN A 298 -0.26 17.50 9.58
CA ASN A 298 0.11 18.92 9.61
C ASN A 298 1.48 19.16 10.27
N ASP A 299 2.00 18.17 11.02
CA ASP A 299 3.33 18.22 11.63
C ASP A 299 4.43 17.85 10.62
N ASP A 300 4.06 17.21 9.51
CA ASP A 300 4.98 16.83 8.44
C ASP A 300 5.15 17.94 7.39
N ALA A 301 6.41 18.22 7.03
CA ALA A 301 6.72 19.18 5.97
C ALA A 301 6.39 18.65 4.56
N LEU A 302 6.45 17.32 4.37
CA LEU A 302 6.09 16.63 3.14
C LEU A 302 4.82 15.82 3.34
N ASN A 303 3.88 15.94 2.43
CA ASN A 303 2.63 15.18 2.44
C ASN A 303 2.27 14.74 1.02
N LEU A 304 1.64 13.56 0.90
CA LEU A 304 1.09 13.10 -0.39
C LEU A 304 -0.31 13.65 -0.66
N GLY A 305 -1.16 13.76 0.37
CA GLY A 305 -2.40 14.51 0.34
C GLY A 305 -2.15 15.99 0.65
N GLU A 306 -3.02 16.88 0.18
CA GLU A 306 -2.87 18.33 0.44
C GLU A 306 -3.87 18.88 1.47
N ASN A 307 -4.77 18.04 1.99
CA ASN A 307 -5.87 18.43 2.89
C ASN A 307 -6.69 19.63 2.37
N ARG A 308 -6.91 19.66 1.06
CA ARG A 308 -7.75 20.65 0.38
C ARG A 308 -8.29 20.10 -0.92
N TRP A 309 -9.40 20.68 -1.35
CA TRP A 309 -9.94 20.44 -2.69
C TRP A 309 -9.13 21.18 -3.73
N ARG A 310 -8.97 20.56 -4.91
CA ARG A 310 -8.48 21.26 -6.09
C ARG A 310 -9.41 21.04 -7.26
N LEU A 311 -9.58 22.08 -8.06
CA LEU A 311 -10.27 22.00 -9.33
C LEU A 311 -9.28 22.38 -10.43
N LEU A 312 -8.98 21.43 -11.31
CA LEU A 312 -8.20 21.66 -12.51
C LEU A 312 -9.16 21.71 -13.70
N LEU A 313 -9.15 22.79 -14.46
CA LEU A 313 -9.77 22.83 -15.77
C LEU A 313 -8.67 22.86 -16.83
N GLN A 314 -8.62 21.80 -17.62
CA GLN A 314 -7.67 21.65 -18.73
C GLN A 314 -8.39 21.79 -20.07
N ALA A 315 -7.89 22.66 -20.92
CA ALA A 315 -8.26 22.73 -22.32
C ALA A 315 -7.06 22.30 -23.18
N ALA A 316 -7.26 21.37 -24.10
CA ALA A 316 -6.22 20.94 -25.03
C ALA A 316 -6.70 21.03 -26.47
N TYR A 317 -5.80 21.46 -27.35
CA TYR A 317 -6.01 21.55 -28.78
C TYR A 317 -4.84 20.88 -29.51
N ILE A 318 -5.17 19.88 -30.31
CA ILE A 318 -4.22 19.15 -31.15
C ILE A 318 -4.48 19.53 -32.59
N HIS A 319 -3.52 20.24 -33.18
CA HIS A 319 -3.54 20.58 -34.59
C HIS A 319 -2.70 19.60 -35.39
N HIS A 320 -3.32 18.87 -36.31
CA HIS A 320 -2.63 17.95 -37.21
C HIS A 320 -2.26 18.69 -38.49
N PHE A 321 -0.96 18.83 -38.76
CA PHE A 321 -0.48 19.40 -40.02
C PHE A 321 -0.59 18.41 -41.18
N ASN A 322 -0.46 17.12 -40.87
CA ASN A 322 -0.61 15.98 -41.78
C ASN A 322 -0.64 14.68 -40.95
N GLU A 323 -0.53 13.52 -41.60
CA GLU A 323 -0.53 12.21 -40.91
C GLU A 323 0.67 12.00 -39.97
N LYS A 324 1.81 12.66 -40.24
CA LYS A 324 3.04 12.53 -39.44
C LYS A 324 3.14 13.56 -38.33
N TRP A 325 2.82 14.82 -38.61
CA TRP A 325 3.11 15.92 -37.68
C TRP A 325 1.85 16.49 -37.04
N ALA A 326 1.90 16.65 -35.72
CA ALA A 326 0.89 17.36 -34.94
C ALA A 326 1.54 18.30 -33.91
N LEU A 327 0.84 19.39 -33.59
CA LEU A 327 1.17 20.26 -32.46
C LEU A 327 0.11 20.06 -31.39
N ASP A 328 0.52 19.50 -30.25
CA ASP A 328 -0.33 19.29 -29.08
C ASP A 328 -0.14 20.48 -28.14
N THR A 329 -1.20 21.26 -27.91
CA THR A 329 -1.20 22.39 -26.98
C THR A 329 -2.19 22.18 -25.86
N ALA A 330 -1.84 22.57 -24.64
CA ALA A 330 -2.73 22.51 -23.48
C ALA A 330 -2.59 23.76 -22.62
N ALA A 331 -3.69 24.13 -21.96
CA ALA A 331 -3.74 25.19 -20.98
C ALA A 331 -4.57 24.74 -19.78
N ASP A 332 -4.02 24.97 -18.61
CA ASP A 332 -4.53 24.50 -17.33
C ASP A 332 -4.79 25.70 -16.42
N ILE A 333 -5.93 25.67 -15.73
CA ILE A 333 -6.25 26.57 -14.64
C ILE A 333 -6.55 25.72 -13.41
N LEU A 334 -5.79 25.93 -12.34
CA LEU A 334 -5.89 25.19 -11.10
C LEU A 334 -6.30 26.11 -9.95
N TRP A 335 -7.45 25.81 -9.36
CA TRP A 335 -7.96 26.46 -8.16
C TRP A 335 -7.81 25.55 -6.94
N PHE A 336 -7.68 26.19 -5.78
CA PHE A 336 -7.46 25.52 -4.50
C PHE A 336 -8.51 26.00 -3.50
N SER A 337 -9.08 25.08 -2.72
CA SER A 337 -9.71 25.46 -1.46
C SER A 337 -8.63 25.74 -0.41
N HIS A 338 -9.03 26.34 0.71
CA HIS A 338 -8.13 26.53 1.84
C HIS A 338 -7.82 25.19 2.50
N ASN A 339 -6.62 25.05 3.05
CA ASN A 339 -6.30 24.06 4.08
C ASN A 339 -6.25 24.82 5.42
N ASN A 340 -7.18 24.53 6.34
CA ASN A 340 -7.30 25.24 7.62
C ASN A 340 -6.51 24.58 8.76
N ASP A 341 -5.69 23.58 8.44
CA ASP A 341 -4.90 22.83 9.39
C ASP A 341 -3.49 22.62 8.82
N TYR A 342 -2.89 23.70 8.34
CA TYR A 342 -1.56 23.68 7.74
C TYR A 342 -0.48 24.06 8.75
N SER A 343 0.62 23.30 8.77
CA SER A 343 1.74 23.40 9.73
C SER A 343 1.36 23.02 11.18
N PRO A 344 2.34 22.76 12.07
CA PRO A 344 2.08 22.42 13.48
C PRO A 344 1.23 23.45 14.25
N GLY A 345 1.14 24.69 13.74
CA GLY A 345 0.32 25.75 14.33
C GLY A 345 -1.12 25.79 13.84
N SER A 346 -1.56 24.83 13.01
CA SER A 346 -2.89 24.80 12.36
C SER A 346 -3.25 26.12 11.68
N ALA A 347 -2.28 26.73 10.98
CA ALA A 347 -2.51 27.94 10.21
C ALA A 347 -3.39 27.64 8.98
N THR A 348 -4.06 28.67 8.46
CA THR A 348 -4.75 28.56 7.18
C THR A 348 -3.76 28.78 6.03
N LEU A 349 -3.63 27.78 5.15
CA LEU A 349 -2.96 27.88 3.86
C LEU A 349 -3.98 28.24 2.77
N GLU A 350 -3.74 29.37 2.12
CA GLU A 350 -4.41 29.84 0.92
C GLU A 350 -3.41 29.82 -0.23
N GLN A 351 -3.85 29.45 -1.43
CA GLN A 351 -3.02 29.51 -2.63
C GLN A 351 -3.79 30.16 -3.77
N LYS A 352 -3.15 31.14 -4.42
CA LYS A 352 -3.72 31.79 -5.61
C LYS A 352 -3.82 30.80 -6.76
N THR A 353 -4.69 31.10 -7.72
CA THR A 353 -4.84 30.30 -8.94
C THR A 353 -3.49 30.09 -9.63
N ARG A 354 -3.23 28.84 -10.02
CA ARG A 354 -2.05 28.44 -10.79
C ARG A 354 -2.45 28.21 -12.24
N TYR A 355 -1.59 28.64 -13.15
CA TYR A 355 -1.76 28.49 -14.59
C TYR A 355 -0.60 27.67 -15.15
N GLU A 356 -0.89 26.83 -16.12
CA GLU A 356 0.13 26.11 -16.86
C GLU A 356 -0.22 26.08 -18.34
N HIS A 357 0.78 26.31 -19.19
CA HIS A 357 0.66 26.24 -20.65
C HIS A 357 1.69 25.27 -21.18
N GLN A 358 1.28 24.37 -22.07
CA GLN A 358 2.13 23.33 -22.62
C GLN A 358 2.02 23.30 -24.13
N ALA A 359 3.13 23.01 -24.80
CA ALA A 359 3.17 22.79 -26.23
C ALA A 359 4.19 21.71 -26.60
N TYR A 360 3.76 20.73 -27.39
CA TYR A 360 4.59 19.62 -27.86
C TYR A 360 4.41 19.41 -29.36
N LEU A 361 5.53 19.44 -30.08
CA LEU A 361 5.55 19.00 -31.47
C LEU A 361 5.71 17.47 -31.49
N ARG A 362 4.76 16.77 -32.08
CA ARG A 362 4.68 15.32 -32.15
C ARG A 362 4.89 14.81 -33.57
N ASP A 363 5.79 13.84 -33.71
CA ASP A 363 6.07 13.07 -34.92
C ASP A 363 5.54 11.63 -34.77
N ASN A 364 4.56 11.26 -35.58
CA ASN A 364 4.02 9.90 -35.68
C ASN A 364 4.88 9.10 -36.66
N LEU A 365 5.98 8.54 -36.15
CA LEU A 365 6.92 7.70 -36.92
C LEU A 365 6.23 6.50 -37.59
N SER A 366 5.23 5.92 -36.91
CA SER A 366 4.34 4.91 -37.46
C SER A 366 3.00 4.90 -36.71
N ALA A 367 2.06 4.06 -37.13
CA ALA A 367 0.79 3.88 -36.39
C ALA A 367 0.98 3.39 -34.94
N GLN A 368 2.15 2.82 -34.60
CA GLN A 368 2.45 2.29 -33.28
C GLN A 368 3.39 3.19 -32.47
N ASN A 369 4.10 4.11 -33.13
CA ASN A 369 5.20 4.87 -32.53
C ASN A 369 4.97 6.36 -32.72
N HIS A 370 5.07 7.12 -31.63
CA HIS A 370 5.20 8.56 -31.73
C HIS A 370 6.26 9.09 -30.78
N PHE A 371 6.89 10.16 -31.23
CA PHE A 371 7.86 10.94 -30.49
C PHE A 371 7.33 12.36 -30.35
N ALA A 372 7.52 13.00 -29.21
CA ALA A 372 7.15 14.38 -29.01
C ALA A 372 8.24 15.14 -28.26
N PHE A 373 8.51 16.36 -28.70
CA PHE A 373 9.39 17.30 -28.02
C PHE A 373 8.65 18.59 -27.74
N GLY A 374 8.82 19.12 -26.55
CA GLY A 374 8.11 20.32 -26.15
C GLY A 374 8.49 20.80 -24.76
N GLY A 375 7.64 21.63 -24.22
CA GLY A 375 7.84 22.23 -22.92
C GLY A 375 6.58 22.91 -22.44
N GLY A 376 6.73 23.60 -21.33
CA GLY A 376 5.64 24.39 -20.78
C GLY A 376 6.13 25.46 -19.83
N TYR A 377 5.19 26.31 -19.46
CA TYR A 377 5.39 27.43 -18.56
C TYR A 377 4.31 27.40 -17.48
N ILE A 378 4.75 27.51 -16.23
CA ILE A 378 3.91 27.52 -15.03
C ILE A 378 4.01 28.91 -14.41
N ASN A 379 2.87 29.47 -14.02
CA ASN A 379 2.80 30.79 -13.40
C ASN A 379 1.70 30.87 -12.33
N GLY A 380 1.84 31.77 -11.36
CA GLY A 380 0.85 32.02 -10.31
C GLY A 380 1.09 31.14 -9.08
N GLY A 381 0.03 30.63 -8.44
CA GLY A 381 0.20 29.67 -7.35
C GLY A 381 0.88 30.20 -6.08
N GLU A 382 0.93 31.52 -5.88
CA GLU A 382 1.51 32.14 -4.69
C GLU A 382 0.73 31.77 -3.43
N ASN A 383 1.44 31.44 -2.36
CA ASN A 383 0.88 30.98 -1.10
C ASN A 383 0.76 32.12 -0.07
N ARG A 384 -0.24 31.96 0.79
CA ARG A 384 -0.44 32.76 1.99
C ARG A 384 -0.70 31.84 3.17
N VAL A 385 0.09 31.98 4.23
CA VAL A 385 0.00 31.16 5.44
C VAL A 385 -0.39 32.05 6.61
N GLY A 386 -1.51 31.75 7.27
CA GLY A 386 -2.02 32.57 8.38
C GLY A 386 -2.27 34.03 8.00
N GLY A 387 -2.62 34.30 6.74
CA GLY A 387 -2.82 35.67 6.24
C GLY A 387 -1.54 36.37 5.73
N ILE A 388 -0.36 35.77 5.91
CA ILE A 388 0.93 36.35 5.52
C ILE A 388 1.34 35.84 4.13
N ASN A 389 1.64 36.76 3.21
CA ASN A 389 2.13 36.41 1.88
C ASN A 389 3.52 35.78 1.96
N GLN A 390 3.77 34.71 1.21
CA GLN A 390 5.06 34.03 1.21
C GLN A 390 6.01 34.56 0.12
N ASP A 391 5.53 35.45 -0.77
CA ASP A 391 6.28 36.02 -1.90
C ASP A 391 6.93 34.92 -2.78
N ASP A 392 6.24 33.78 -2.92
CA ASP A 392 6.70 32.53 -3.52
C ASP A 392 5.98 32.20 -4.83
N LYS A 393 5.54 33.24 -5.55
CA LYS A 393 4.85 33.08 -6.83
C LYS A 393 5.66 32.22 -7.79
N LEU A 394 5.04 31.18 -8.33
CA LEU A 394 5.66 30.29 -9.29
C LEU A 394 5.87 31.00 -10.63
N SER A 395 7.04 30.75 -11.22
CA SER A 395 7.41 31.11 -12.59
C SER A 395 8.45 30.09 -13.03
N THR A 396 8.00 29.06 -13.74
CA THR A 396 8.83 27.90 -14.10
C THR A 396 8.67 27.55 -15.56
N THR A 397 9.78 27.49 -16.29
CA THR A 397 9.85 27.02 -17.68
C THR A 397 10.57 25.68 -17.71
N TYR A 398 9.98 24.68 -18.37
CA TYR A 398 10.56 23.35 -18.49
C TYR A 398 10.54 22.81 -19.92
N VAL A 399 11.40 21.83 -20.19
CA VAL A 399 11.45 21.11 -21.47
C VAL A 399 11.40 19.60 -21.26
N ARG A 400 10.70 18.89 -22.14
CA ARG A 400 10.47 17.45 -22.06
C ARG A 400 10.49 16.80 -23.44
N ILE A 401 10.94 15.55 -23.46
CA ILE A 401 10.92 14.63 -24.59
C ILE A 401 10.07 13.43 -24.19
N SER A 402 9.16 13.02 -25.07
CA SER A 402 8.29 11.87 -24.88
C SER A 402 8.44 10.88 -26.03
N ALA A 403 8.51 9.60 -25.72
CA ALA A 403 8.43 8.52 -26.69
C ALA A 403 7.38 7.50 -26.23
N ALA A 404 6.51 7.07 -27.14
CA ALA A 404 5.51 6.05 -26.87
C ALA A 404 5.47 4.98 -27.96
N HIS A 405 5.20 3.75 -27.53
CA HIS A 405 5.15 2.57 -28.39
C HIS A 405 3.97 1.66 -27.99
N MET A 406 3.21 1.20 -28.98
CA MET A 406 2.21 0.15 -28.80
C MET A 406 2.88 -1.23 -28.83
N LEU A 407 3.05 -1.86 -27.67
CA LEU A 407 3.56 -3.24 -27.54
C LEU A 407 2.59 -4.25 -28.17
N THR A 408 1.30 -4.01 -28.00
CA THR A 408 0.21 -4.72 -28.67
C THR A 408 -0.88 -3.71 -29.04
N PRO A 409 -1.90 -4.07 -29.84
CA PRO A 409 -3.04 -3.18 -30.10
C PRO A 409 -3.78 -2.70 -28.84
N SER A 410 -3.56 -3.37 -27.70
CA SER A 410 -4.20 -3.07 -26.42
C SER A 410 -3.24 -2.56 -25.34
N ILE A 411 -1.92 -2.53 -25.57
CA ILE A 411 -0.94 -2.17 -24.55
C ILE A 411 0.03 -1.13 -25.10
N GLN A 412 0.10 0.03 -24.46
CA GLN A 412 1.04 1.11 -24.78
C GLN A 412 2.04 1.30 -23.63
N VAL A 413 3.31 1.50 -23.98
CA VAL A 413 4.32 2.04 -23.08
C VAL A 413 4.71 3.44 -23.51
N GLN A 414 5.01 4.31 -22.54
CA GLN A 414 5.51 5.66 -22.79
C GLN A 414 6.59 6.01 -21.76
N ALA A 415 7.65 6.67 -22.23
CA ALA A 415 8.67 7.28 -21.40
C ALA A 415 8.72 8.79 -21.68
N VAL A 416 8.80 9.59 -20.63
CA VAL A 416 9.02 11.04 -20.72
C VAL A 416 10.25 11.40 -19.91
N ILE A 417 11.21 12.06 -20.55
CA ILE A 417 12.39 12.61 -19.89
C ILE A 417 12.40 14.13 -20.01
N GLY A 418 12.91 14.83 -19.01
CA GLY A 418 12.99 16.29 -19.09
C GLY A 418 13.64 16.93 -17.88
N ARG A 419 13.57 18.26 -17.84
CA ARG A 419 14.08 19.09 -16.76
C ARG A 419 13.44 20.48 -16.79
N ASP A 420 13.55 21.19 -15.68
CA ASP A 420 13.35 22.62 -15.64
C ASP A 420 14.53 23.36 -16.26
N VAL A 421 14.25 24.49 -16.89
CA VAL A 421 15.23 25.37 -17.55
C VAL A 421 15.38 26.67 -16.75
N GLU A 422 14.28 27.20 -16.26
CA GLU A 422 14.22 28.44 -15.50
C GLU A 422 13.17 28.28 -14.39
N VAL A 423 13.54 28.66 -13.16
CA VAL A 423 12.70 28.60 -11.96
C VAL A 423 13.00 29.83 -11.13
N GLU A 424 12.02 30.70 -10.93
CA GLU A 424 12.17 31.87 -10.04
C GLU A 424 12.00 31.51 -8.56
N GLN A 425 11.07 30.60 -8.25
CA GLN A 425 10.71 30.20 -6.89
C GLN A 425 10.43 28.69 -6.81
N GLY A 426 10.82 28.08 -5.70
CA GLY A 426 10.66 26.65 -5.44
C GLY A 426 11.82 25.79 -5.93
N PHE A 427 11.60 24.47 -5.96
CA PHE A 427 12.63 23.51 -6.36
C PHE A 427 12.76 23.42 -7.87
N MET A 428 14.01 23.41 -8.35
CA MET A 428 14.32 23.18 -9.76
C MET A 428 14.52 21.70 -10.05
N GLU A 429 13.64 21.13 -10.88
CA GLU A 429 13.72 19.75 -11.33
C GLU A 429 14.88 19.57 -12.32
N LYS A 430 16.06 19.15 -11.84
CA LYS A 430 17.25 18.95 -12.69
C LYS A 430 17.08 17.82 -13.70
N SER A 431 16.26 16.82 -13.37
CA SER A 431 15.99 15.67 -14.21
C SER A 431 14.67 15.02 -13.81
N ARG A 432 13.92 14.55 -14.80
CA ARG A 432 12.70 13.78 -14.64
C ARG A 432 12.68 12.59 -15.56
N LEU A 433 12.17 11.48 -15.04
CA LEU A 433 11.83 10.29 -15.79
C LEU A 433 10.41 9.84 -15.37
N ASN A 434 9.46 9.90 -16.31
CA ASN A 434 8.15 9.28 -16.14
C ASN A 434 8.07 8.04 -17.03
N LEU A 435 7.59 6.92 -16.48
CA LEU A 435 7.25 5.72 -17.23
C LEU A 435 5.75 5.45 -17.08
N ARG A 436 5.06 5.16 -18.18
CA ARG A 436 3.63 4.86 -18.20
C ARG A 436 3.36 3.58 -18.97
N LEU A 437 2.56 2.69 -18.39
CA LEU A 437 1.95 1.54 -19.04
C LEU A 437 0.44 1.78 -19.12
N ALA A 438 -0.14 1.71 -20.31
CA ALA A 438 -1.58 1.83 -20.52
C ALA A 438 -2.14 0.56 -21.15
N LYS A 439 -3.25 0.05 -20.60
CA LYS A 439 -4.02 -1.09 -21.11
C LYS A 439 -5.38 -0.59 -21.59
N LEU A 440 -5.72 -0.90 -22.83
CA LEU A 440 -7.06 -0.75 -23.41
C LEU A 440 -7.78 -2.08 -23.20
N PHE A 441 -8.95 -2.06 -22.56
CA PHE A 441 -9.77 -3.24 -22.25
C PHE A 441 -10.81 -3.51 -23.31
#